data_AF-A0A6G1S782-F1
#
_entry.id   AF-A0A6G1S782-F1
#
_cell.length_a   1.000
_cell.length_b   1.000
_cell.length_c   1.000
_cell.angle_alpha   90.00
_cell.angle_beta   90.00
_cell.angle_gamma   90.00
#
_symmetry.space_group_name_H-M   'P 1'
#
loop_
_entity.id
_entity.type
_entity.pdbx_description
1 polymer ?
#
loop_
_entity_poly.entity_id
_entity_poly.type
_entity_poly.pdbx_seq_one_letter_code
_entity_poly.pdbx_strand_id
1 'polypeptide(L)'
;MSSNQPSQEVQLLLAAEKRASEKVSEARKRKAQLLKKAKEEAAADIEQFKAERQIVYNKYETEHIGSKDDIAKQIDRDTTERLNTLQERMKTNQEKIIQALMENVVEGVKSWNYPPERAGVPSLKSF
;
A
#
# COMPACT_ATOMS: atom_id res chain seq x y z
N MET A 1 62.31 48.28 -58.97
CA MET A 1 62.15 47.41 -57.78
C MET A 1 60.68 47.42 -57.36
N SER A 2 59.79 46.88 -58.18
CA SER A 2 58.35 46.81 -57.87
C SER A 2 57.77 45.55 -58.50
N SER A 3 57.83 44.43 -57.77
CA SER A 3 57.28 43.16 -58.26
C SER A 3 57.13 42.09 -57.16
N ASN A 4 56.58 42.43 -55.98
CA ASN A 4 56.20 41.40 -54.99
C ASN A 4 55.05 41.78 -54.02
N GLN A 5 54.30 42.84 -54.29
CA GLN A 5 53.15 43.26 -53.46
C GLN A 5 51.90 42.36 -53.60
N PRO A 6 51.46 41.97 -54.82
CA PRO A 6 50.22 41.19 -54.94
C PRO A 6 50.32 39.77 -54.35
N SER A 7 51.52 39.17 -54.30
CA SER A 7 51.72 37.85 -53.70
C SER A 7 51.62 37.87 -52.17
N GLN A 8 52.07 38.95 -51.53
CA GLN A 8 52.01 39.13 -50.07
C GLN A 8 50.57 39.41 -49.60
N GLU A 9 49.81 40.21 -50.34
CA GLU A 9 48.39 40.49 -50.03
C GLU A 9 47.53 39.22 -50.11
N VAL A 10 47.74 38.39 -51.14
CA VAL A 10 47.03 37.10 -51.27
C VAL A 10 47.36 36.18 -50.11
N GLN A 11 48.62 36.08 -49.68
CA GLN A 11 49.00 35.27 -48.52
C GLN A 11 48.35 35.76 -47.21
N LEU A 12 48.23 37.08 -47.04
CA LEU A 12 47.56 37.66 -45.88
C LEU A 12 46.07 37.32 -45.85
N LEU A 13 45.39 37.39 -47.01
CA LEU A 13 43.98 37.02 -47.15
C LEU A 13 43.77 35.53 -46.86
N LEU A 14 44.62 34.65 -47.39
CA LEU A 14 44.56 33.21 -47.11
C LEU A 14 44.79 32.89 -45.62
N ALA A 15 45.72 33.60 -44.96
CA ALA A 15 45.95 33.46 -43.52
C ALA A 15 44.75 33.96 -42.69
N ALA A 16 44.11 35.05 -43.12
CA ALA A 16 42.89 35.57 -42.49
C ALA A 16 41.71 34.60 -42.66
N GLU A 17 41.53 34.02 -43.85
CA GLU A 17 40.52 33.01 -44.15
C GLU A 17 40.70 31.77 -43.26
N LYS A 18 41.94 31.26 -43.16
CA LYS A 18 42.26 30.12 -42.30
C LYS A 18 41.90 30.39 -40.84
N ARG A 19 42.31 31.54 -40.29
CA ARG A 19 41.98 31.92 -38.91
C ARG A 19 40.48 32.07 -38.68
N ALA A 20 39.75 32.64 -39.64
CA ALA A 20 38.31 32.78 -39.56
C ALA A 20 37.62 31.40 -39.57
N SER A 21 38.05 30.50 -40.46
CA SER A 21 37.56 29.13 -40.55
C SER A 21 37.82 28.34 -39.26
N GLU A 22 39.04 28.43 -38.72
CA GLU A 22 39.42 27.80 -37.44
C GLU A 22 38.54 28.30 -36.29
N LYS A 23 38.36 29.62 -36.17
CA LYS A 23 37.51 30.23 -35.12
C LYS A 23 36.06 29.76 -35.21
N VAL A 24 35.51 29.62 -36.41
CA VAL A 24 34.15 29.10 -36.63
C VAL A 24 34.08 27.61 -36.28
N SER A 25 35.07 26.83 -36.68
CA SER A 25 35.16 25.39 -36.37
C SER A 25 35.23 25.14 -34.86
N GLU A 26 36.06 25.89 -34.14
CA GLU A 26 36.16 25.83 -32.69
C GLU A 26 34.83 26.18 -32.00
N ALA A 27 34.17 27.25 -32.45
CA ALA A 27 32.86 27.63 -31.92
C ALA A 27 31.81 26.53 -32.13
N ARG A 28 31.79 25.88 -33.30
CA ARG A 28 30.90 24.75 -33.60
C ARG A 28 31.21 23.54 -32.71
N LYS A 29 32.50 23.19 -32.56
CA LYS A 29 32.95 22.09 -31.71
C LYS A 29 32.56 22.33 -30.24
N ARG A 30 32.76 23.54 -29.74
CA ARG A 30 32.37 23.93 -28.38
C ARG A 30 30.86 23.81 -28.17
N LYS A 31 30.05 24.29 -29.13
CA LYS A 31 28.59 24.15 -29.06
C LYS A 31 28.16 22.67 -29.03
N ALA A 32 28.76 21.83 -29.87
CA ALA A 32 28.47 20.40 -29.89
C ALA A 32 28.83 19.71 -28.56
N GLN A 33 29.99 20.06 -27.98
CA GLN A 33 30.42 19.56 -26.67
C GLN A 33 29.47 19.98 -25.55
N LEU A 34 29.03 21.24 -25.53
CA LEU A 34 28.05 21.72 -24.54
C LEU A 34 26.71 20.98 -24.65
N LEU A 35 26.23 20.76 -25.87
CA LEU A 35 25.00 19.99 -26.10
C LEU A 35 25.13 18.53 -25.68
N LYS A 36 26.27 17.90 -25.95
CA LYS A 36 26.55 16.52 -25.52
C LYS A 36 26.59 16.43 -24.00
N LYS A 37 27.34 17.32 -23.36
CA LYS A 37 27.46 17.37 -21.90
C LYS A 37 26.11 17.60 -21.23
N ALA A 38 25.30 18.54 -21.72
CA ALA A 38 23.97 18.79 -21.18
C ALA A 38 23.04 17.57 -21.29
N LYS A 39 23.14 16.79 -22.37
CA LYS A 39 22.37 15.55 -22.52
C LYS A 39 22.84 14.45 -21.56
N GLU A 40 24.14 14.31 -21.38
CA GLU A 40 24.73 13.33 -20.47
C GLU A 40 24.38 13.66 -19.01
N GLU A 41 24.49 14.93 -18.61
CA GLU A 41 24.09 15.39 -17.27
C GLU A 41 22.59 15.19 -17.02
N ALA A 42 21.73 15.56 -17.97
CA ALA A 42 20.28 15.34 -17.83
C ALA A 42 19.93 13.84 -17.73
N ALA A 43 20.62 12.98 -18.47
CA ALA A 43 20.41 11.53 -18.40
C ALA A 43 20.84 10.97 -17.04
N ALA A 44 21.98 11.41 -16.51
CA ALA A 44 22.48 11.03 -15.19
C ALA A 44 21.51 11.47 -14.08
N ASP A 45 21.00 12.70 -14.14
CA ASP A 45 20.03 13.22 -13.16
C ASP A 45 18.72 12.41 -13.18
N ILE A 46 18.24 12.03 -14.37
CA ILE A 46 17.05 11.18 -14.51
C ILE A 46 17.30 9.80 -13.88
N GLU A 47 18.46 9.20 -14.11
CA GLU A 47 18.81 7.89 -13.57
C GLU A 47 18.92 7.93 -12.04
N GLN A 48 19.59 8.95 -11.50
CA GLN A 48 19.68 9.16 -10.06
C GLN A 48 18.29 9.34 -9.43
N PHE A 49 17.44 10.18 -10.04
CA PHE A 49 16.08 10.39 -9.55
C PHE A 49 15.26 9.09 -9.56
N LYS A 50 15.38 8.28 -10.61
CA LYS A 50 14.72 6.96 -10.67
C LYS A 50 15.21 6.03 -9.56
N ALA A 51 16.52 5.96 -9.33
CA ALA A 51 17.10 5.13 -8.28
C ALA A 51 16.61 5.57 -6.90
N GLU A 52 16.61 6.87 -6.61
CA GLU A 52 16.08 7.42 -5.36
C GLU A 52 14.59 7.10 -5.18
N ARG A 53 13.77 7.29 -6.23
CA ARG A 53 12.34 6.97 -6.19
C ARG A 53 12.11 5.47 -5.99
N GLN A 54 12.91 4.61 -6.60
CA GLN A 54 12.81 3.17 -6.40
C GLN A 54 13.14 2.77 -4.96
N ILE A 55 14.17 3.38 -4.36
CA ILE A 55 14.50 3.15 -2.94
C ILE A 55 13.33 3.57 -2.04
N VAL A 56 12.74 4.74 -2.28
CA VAL A 56 11.58 5.23 -1.53
C VAL A 56 10.39 4.29 -1.71
N TYR A 57 10.13 3.84 -2.94
CA TYR A 57 9.07 2.88 -3.24
C TYR A 57 9.28 1.55 -2.52
N ASN A 58 10.47 0.96 -2.61
CA ASN A 58 10.78 -0.31 -1.95
C ASN A 58 10.68 -0.20 -0.42
N LYS A 59 11.07 0.94 0.17
CA LYS A 59 10.88 1.20 1.61
C LYS A 59 9.41 1.24 1.97
N TYR A 60 8.62 2.03 1.23
CA TYR A 60 7.18 2.11 1.42
C TYR A 60 6.52 0.74 1.27
N GLU A 61 6.92 -0.02 0.25
CA GLU A 61 6.46 -1.37 -0.01
C GLU A 61 6.79 -2.31 1.15
N THR A 62 8.03 -2.30 1.65
CA THR A 62 8.43 -3.14 2.78
C THR A 62 7.65 -2.79 4.05
N GLU A 63 7.48 -1.49 4.33
CA GLU A 63 6.73 -1.00 5.49
C GLU A 63 5.24 -1.35 5.43
N HIS A 64 4.62 -1.31 4.24
CA HIS A 64 3.16 -1.46 4.10
C HIS A 64 2.72 -2.85 3.63
N ILE A 65 3.52 -3.58 2.86
CA ILE A 65 3.20 -4.95 2.44
C ILE A 65 3.41 -5.94 3.59
N GLY A 66 4.46 -5.76 4.41
CA GLY A 66 4.64 -6.55 5.64
C GLY A 66 3.42 -6.50 6.58
N SER A 67 2.69 -5.38 6.53
CA SER A 67 1.47 -5.20 7.32
C SER A 67 0.37 -6.20 6.96
N LYS A 68 0.25 -6.70 5.72
CA LYS A 68 -0.83 -7.64 5.37
C LYS A 68 -0.69 -8.99 6.07
N ASP A 69 0.53 -9.53 6.10
CA ASP A 69 0.81 -10.79 6.81
C ASP A 69 0.70 -10.60 8.33
N ASP A 70 1.12 -9.45 8.85
CA ASP A 70 0.99 -9.14 10.28
C ASP A 70 -0.49 -8.94 10.68
N ILE A 71 -1.30 -8.30 9.84
CA ILE A 71 -2.75 -8.17 10.03
C ILE A 71 -3.42 -9.55 9.97
N ALA A 72 -3.07 -10.41 9.01
CA ALA A 72 -3.62 -11.75 8.93
C ALA A 72 -3.32 -12.56 10.21
N LYS A 73 -2.07 -12.55 10.68
CA LYS A 73 -1.68 -13.19 11.95
C LYS A 73 -2.43 -12.60 13.15
N GLN A 74 -2.68 -11.29 13.16
CA GLN A 74 -3.44 -10.64 14.22
C GLN A 74 -4.91 -11.10 14.20
N ILE A 75 -5.54 -11.13 13.02
CA ILE A 75 -6.91 -11.63 12.85
C ILE A 75 -7.04 -13.07 13.32
N ASP A 76 -6.07 -13.93 12.96
CA ASP A 76 -6.07 -15.34 13.37
C ASP A 76 -5.95 -15.50 14.89
N ARG A 77 -5.07 -14.71 15.53
CA ARG A 77 -4.93 -14.67 16.99
C ARG A 77 -6.23 -14.22 17.67
N ASP A 78 -6.77 -13.08 17.26
CA ASP A 78 -8.00 -12.51 17.82
C ASP A 78 -9.20 -13.47 17.64
N THR A 79 -9.27 -14.14 16.49
CA THR A 79 -10.32 -15.13 16.21
C THR A 79 -10.19 -16.35 17.11
N THR A 80 -8.96 -16.85 17.29
CA THR A 80 -8.69 -17.99 18.19
C THR A 80 -9.02 -17.65 19.64
N GLU A 81 -8.65 -16.46 20.10
CA GLU A 81 -8.96 -15.98 21.46
C GLU A 81 -10.47 -15.84 21.68
N ARG A 82 -11.20 -15.29 20.71
CA ARG A 82 -12.67 -15.19 20.75
C ARG A 82 -13.33 -16.55 20.77
N LEU A 83 -12.86 -17.51 19.97
CA LEU A 83 -13.37 -18.88 19.97
C LEU A 83 -13.16 -19.55 21.33
N ASN A 84 -11.97 -19.41 21.91
CA ASN A 84 -11.67 -19.97 23.23
C ASN A 84 -12.58 -19.37 24.32
N THR A 85 -12.73 -18.04 24.31
CA THR A 85 -13.63 -17.32 25.23
C THR A 85 -15.08 -17.77 25.07
N LEU A 86 -15.54 -17.96 23.83
CA LEU A 86 -16.88 -18.45 23.54
C LEU A 86 -17.07 -19.88 24.07
N GLN A 87 -16.11 -20.77 23.83
CA GLN A 87 -16.15 -22.14 24.32
C GLN A 87 -16.20 -22.20 25.85
N GLU A 88 -15.45 -21.36 26.54
CA GLU A 88 -15.47 -21.28 28.01
C GLU A 88 -16.81 -20.76 28.54
N ARG A 89 -17.36 -19.71 27.90
CA ARG A 89 -18.71 -19.21 28.21
C ARG A 89 -19.81 -20.26 27.95
N MET A 90 -19.69 -21.05 26.88
CA MET A 90 -20.63 -22.14 26.62
C MET A 90 -20.53 -23.19 27.71
N LYS A 91 -19.32 -23.68 28.04
CA LYS A 91 -19.12 -24.69 29.09
C LYS A 91 -19.69 -24.24 30.44
N THR A 92 -19.44 -22.99 30.83
CA THR A 92 -19.89 -22.45 32.12
C THR A 92 -21.40 -22.19 32.19
N ASN A 93 -22.04 -21.87 31.07
CA ASN A 93 -23.47 -21.54 31.03
C ASN A 93 -24.36 -22.70 30.57
N GLN A 94 -23.79 -23.76 29.99
CA GLN A 94 -24.54 -24.89 29.43
C GLN A 94 -25.45 -25.54 30.48
N GLU A 95 -24.93 -25.87 31.66
CA GLU A 95 -25.73 -26.49 32.72
C GLU A 95 -26.86 -25.57 33.20
N LYS A 96 -26.57 -24.28 33.39
CA LYS A 96 -27.56 -23.29 33.81
C LYS A 96 -28.68 -23.13 32.79
N ILE A 97 -28.35 -23.11 31.50
CA ILE A 97 -29.34 -22.99 30.41
C ILE A 97 -30.18 -24.26 30.31
N ILE A 98 -29.57 -25.45 30.41
CA ILE A 98 -30.31 -26.72 30.41
C ILE A 98 -31.29 -26.77 31.58
N GLN A 99 -30.84 -26.39 32.78
CA GLN A 99 -31.69 -26.38 33.95
C GLN A 99 -32.85 -25.38 33.80
N ALA A 100 -32.57 -24.15 33.37
CA ALA A 100 -33.60 -23.14 33.12
C ALA A 100 -34.62 -23.60 32.05
N LEU A 101 -34.15 -24.26 30.98
CA LEU A 101 -35.03 -24.82 29.94
C LEU A 101 -35.92 -25.93 30.51
N MET A 102 -35.36 -26.87 31.29
CA MET A 102 -36.12 -27.94 31.91
C MET A 102 -37.18 -27.39 32.89
N GLU A 103 -36.82 -26.41 33.71
CA GLU A 103 -37.75 -25.75 34.64
C GLU A 103 -38.91 -25.10 33.89
N ASN A 104 -38.63 -24.29 32.86
CA ASN A 104 -39.68 -23.64 32.05
C ASN A 104 -40.57 -24.65 31.32
N VAL A 105 -40.03 -25.76 30.81
CA VAL A 105 -40.83 -26.81 30.16
C VAL A 105 -41.72 -27.50 31.19
N VAL A 106 -41.21 -27.81 32.38
CA VAL A 106 -41.98 -28.47 33.44
C VAL A 106 -43.06 -27.55 34.00
N GLU A 107 -42.78 -26.25 34.18
CA GLU A 107 -43.77 -25.25 34.58
C GLU A 107 -44.84 -25.05 33.50
N GLY A 108 -44.45 -24.98 32.23
CA GLY A 108 -45.38 -24.90 31.11
C GLY A 108 -46.33 -26.09 31.07
N VAL A 109 -45.80 -27.32 31.22
CA VAL A 109 -46.59 -28.56 31.29
C VAL A 109 -47.48 -28.58 32.55
N LYS A 110 -46.98 -28.15 33.71
CA LYS A 110 -47.79 -28.03 34.93
C LYS A 110 -48.93 -27.02 34.77
N SER A 111 -48.69 -25.87 34.15
CA SER A 111 -49.73 -24.88 33.89
C SER A 111 -50.80 -25.39 32.92
N TRP A 112 -50.40 -26.25 31.97
CA TRP A 112 -51.31 -26.85 31.00
C TRP A 112 -52.13 -28.00 31.62
N ASN A 113 -51.50 -28.82 32.48
CA ASN A 113 -52.14 -29.96 33.13
C ASN A 113 -52.90 -29.60 34.42
N TYR A 114 -52.53 -28.49 35.07
CA TYR A 114 -53.17 -27.88 36.24
C TYR A 114 -53.33 -26.36 36.02
N PRO A 115 -54.29 -25.94 35.18
CA PRO A 115 -54.62 -24.53 35.05
C PRO A 115 -55.07 -23.98 36.42
N PRO A 116 -54.63 -22.76 36.82
CA PRO A 116 -55.01 -22.16 38.08
C PRO A 116 -56.53 -21.94 38.09
N GLU A 117 -57.22 -22.86 38.77
CA GLU A 117 -58.65 -22.96 39.03
C GLU A 117 -59.61 -22.40 37.96
N ARG A 118 -60.37 -23.32 37.36
CA ARG A 118 -61.78 -23.03 37.06
C ARG A 118 -62.43 -22.59 38.37
N ALA A 119 -62.53 -21.29 38.58
CA ALA A 119 -63.29 -20.72 39.66
C ALA A 119 -64.71 -21.33 39.65
N GLY A 120 -64.98 -22.25 40.58
CA GLY A 120 -66.34 -22.62 40.98
C GLY A 120 -66.97 -23.90 40.41
N VAL A 121 -66.30 -25.05 40.38
CA VAL A 121 -67.03 -26.34 40.22
C VAL A 121 -67.08 -27.10 41.56
N PRO A 122 -68.24 -27.20 42.22
CA PRO A 122 -68.37 -27.88 43.51
C PRO A 122 -68.10 -29.39 43.38
N SER A 123 -67.40 -29.97 44.35
CA SER A 123 -67.19 -31.42 44.43
C SER A 123 -68.50 -32.14 44.71
N LEU A 124 -68.91 -33.06 43.82
CA LEU A 124 -69.95 -34.03 44.11
C LEU A 124 -69.33 -35.33 44.62
N LYS A 125 -69.05 -35.36 45.93
CA LYS A 125 -69.09 -36.59 46.72
C LYS A 125 -70.51 -36.70 47.29
N SER A 126 -71.42 -37.31 46.53
CA SER A 126 -72.63 -37.99 47.01
C SER A 126 -73.46 -38.45 45.82
N PHE A 127 -73.17 -39.63 45.29
CA PHE A 127 -74.09 -40.70 44.90
C PHE A 127 -73.27 -41.87 44.36
#